data_AF-A0A7C5KI78-F1
#
_entry.id   AF-A0A7C5KI78-F1
#
_cell.length_a   1.000
_cell.length_b   1.000
_cell.length_c   1.000
_cell.angle_alpha   90.00
_cell.angle_beta   90.00
_cell.angle_gamma   90.00
#
_symmetry.space_group_name_H-M   'P 1'
#
loop_
_entity.id
_entity.type
_entity.pdbx_description
1 polymer ?
#
loop_
_entity_poly.entity_id
_entity_poly.type
_entity_poly.pdbx_seq_one_letter_code
_entity_poly.pdbx_strand_id
1 'polypeptide(L)'
;MKILAIDTTEQACSAALLLESGIREKFEVVPRQHSQLLLPMVESLLAEAGLALAQLDALAFGRGPGSFTGVRIATAVAQGLAMAADLPVVPVSSLLALAQGAAGRHAVQRVLAVLDARMQELYWLPCERDDAGLVQALGEERVS
;
A
#
# COMPACT_ATOMS: atom_id res chain seq x y z
N MET A 1 6.08 10.19 -14.34
CA MET A 1 4.92 9.97 -13.44
C MET A 1 5.40 9.97 -12.00
N LYS A 2 4.67 10.61 -11.09
CA LYS A 2 5.00 10.82 -9.67
C LYS A 2 3.85 10.33 -8.80
N ILE A 3 4.00 9.16 -8.17
CA ILE A 3 2.95 8.56 -7.35
C ILE A 3 3.44 8.41 -5.92
N LEU A 4 2.65 8.88 -4.96
CA LEU A 4 2.82 8.56 -3.55
C LEU A 4 1.96 7.36 -3.20
N ALA A 5 2.52 6.33 -2.56
CA ALA A 5 1.80 5.20 -2.01
C ALA A 5 1.94 5.18 -0.48
N ILE A 6 0.86 4.90 0.24
CA ILE A 6 0.86 4.76 1.71
C ILE A 6 0.17 3.47 2.14
N ASP A 7 0.71 2.79 3.15
CA ASP A 7 0.09 1.61 3.74
C ASP A 7 0.32 1.56 5.26
N THR A 8 -0.77 1.34 5.98
CA THR A 8 -0.78 1.10 7.44
C THR A 8 -1.70 -0.06 7.79
N THR A 9 -2.01 -0.91 6.81
CA THR A 9 -3.05 -1.95 6.90
C THR A 9 -2.61 -3.13 7.76
N GLU A 10 -1.30 -3.30 7.98
CA GLU A 10 -0.73 -4.38 8.77
C GLU A 10 0.11 -3.87 9.96
N GLN A 11 1.07 -4.66 10.46
CA GLN A 11 1.95 -4.27 11.56
C GLN A 11 2.98 -3.19 11.20
N ALA A 12 3.22 -3.01 9.90
CA ALA A 12 4.18 -2.05 9.38
C ALA A 12 3.48 -0.77 8.94
N CYS A 13 4.16 0.35 9.16
CA CYS A 13 3.84 1.64 8.58
C CYS A 13 4.79 1.88 7.41
N SER A 14 4.26 2.21 6.24
CA SER A 14 5.08 2.46 5.06
C SER A 14 4.54 3.56 4.17
N ALA A 15 5.48 4.25 3.51
CA ALA A 15 5.22 5.19 2.44
C ALA A 15 6.27 5.01 1.35
N ALA A 16 5.87 5.13 0.09
CA ALA A 16 6.76 5.05 -1.06
C ALA A 16 6.45 6.13 -2.08
N LEU A 17 7.48 6.67 -2.72
CA LEU A 17 7.39 7.67 -3.76
C LEU A 17 8.01 7.11 -5.04
N LEU A 18 7.17 6.89 -6.05
CA LEU A 18 7.59 6.53 -7.40
C LEU A 18 7.96 7.81 -8.16
N LEU A 19 9.18 7.83 -8.68
CA LEU A 19 9.71 8.88 -9.55
C LEU A 19 10.26 8.24 -10.83
N GLU A 20 10.60 9.07 -11.81
CA GLU A 20 11.30 8.61 -13.02
C GLU A 20 12.68 8.01 -12.71
N SER A 21 13.31 8.46 -11.62
CA SER A 21 14.59 7.96 -11.12
C SER A 21 14.47 6.66 -10.30
N GLY A 22 13.25 6.15 -10.10
CA GLY A 22 12.98 4.93 -9.34
C GLY A 22 12.09 5.16 -8.12
N ILE A 23 12.09 4.19 -7.21
CA ILE A 23 11.26 4.20 -6.01
C ILE A 23 12.12 4.59 -4.80
N ARG A 24 11.58 5.50 -3.97
CA ARG A 24 12.09 5.78 -2.63
C ARG A 24 11.05 5.33 -1.62
N GLU A 25 11.46 4.63 -0.57
CA GLU A 25 10.53 4.09 0.42
C GLU A 25 11.01 4.33 1.85
N LYS A 26 10.03 4.41 2.76
CA LYS A 26 10.20 4.34 4.20
C LYS A 26 9.30 3.24 4.72
N PHE A 27 9.85 2.38 5.55
CA PHE A 27 9.18 1.20 6.09
C PHE A 27 9.64 0.97 7.52
N GLU A 28 8.69 0.89 8.45
CA GLU A 28 8.96 0.57 9.84
C GLU A 28 7.94 -0.42 10.39
N VAL A 29 8.40 -1.44 11.12
CA VAL A 29 7.53 -2.40 11.82
C VAL A 29 7.26 -1.86 13.23
N VAL A 30 6.18 -1.12 13.38
CA VAL A 30 5.90 -0.28 14.56
C VAL A 30 4.43 -0.37 14.94
N PRO A 31 4.04 -1.48 15.61
CA PRO A 31 2.66 -1.68 16.04
C PRO A 31 2.17 -0.48 16.86
N ARG A 32 0.99 0.04 16.52
CA ARG A 32 0.29 1.14 17.24
C ARG A 32 0.87 2.55 17.09
N GLN A 33 1.93 2.76 16.30
CA GLN A 33 2.52 4.11 16.09
C GLN A 33 2.25 4.69 14.69
N HIS A 34 1.47 4.00 13.85
CA HIS A 34 1.17 4.40 12.47
C HIS A 34 0.73 5.86 12.31
N SER A 35 -0.16 6.37 13.17
CA SER A 35 -0.67 7.74 13.05
C SER A 35 0.39 8.80 13.34
N GLN A 36 1.43 8.48 14.10
CA GLN A 36 2.51 9.40 14.44
C GLN A 36 3.60 9.39 13.37
N LEU A 37 3.78 8.27 12.66
CA LEU A 37 4.90 8.07 11.74
C LEU A 37 4.57 8.33 10.28
N LEU A 38 3.31 8.10 9.87
CA LEU A 38 2.96 8.13 8.46
C LEU A 38 3.18 9.51 7.81
N LEU A 39 2.69 10.60 8.42
CA LEU A 39 2.87 11.94 7.87
C LEU A 39 4.36 12.36 7.85
N PRO A 40 5.15 12.17 8.93
CA PRO A 40 6.59 12.39 8.86
C PRO A 40 7.31 11.60 7.76
N MET A 41 6.91 10.34 7.50
CA MET A 41 7.45 9.56 6.39
C MET A 41 7.16 10.21 5.04
N VAL A 42 5.91 10.63 4.82
CA VAL A 42 5.49 11.31 3.58
C VAL A 42 6.25 12.63 3.40
N GLU A 43 6.29 13.47 4.43
CA GLU A 43 6.99 14.76 4.42
C GLU A 43 8.46 14.57 4.09
N SER A 44 9.12 13.61 4.72
CA SER A 44 10.53 13.31 4.49
C SER A 44 10.78 12.82 3.06
N LEU A 45 9.92 11.95 2.49
CA LEU A 45 10.06 11.50 1.09
C LEU A 45 9.91 12.66 0.09
N LEU A 46 8.93 13.53 0.31
CA LEU A 46 8.68 14.70 -0.53
C LEU A 46 9.84 15.71 -0.43
N ALA A 47 10.33 15.98 0.79
CA ALA A 47 11.45 16.87 1.03
C ALA A 47 12.75 16.35 0.38
N GLU A 48 13.06 15.06 0.52
CA GLU A 48 14.22 14.41 -0.12
C GLU A 48 14.15 14.43 -1.65
N ALA A 49 12.95 14.49 -2.21
CA ALA A 49 12.72 14.61 -3.66
C ALA A 49 12.60 16.07 -4.14
N GLY A 50 12.56 17.05 -3.22
CA GLY A 50 12.33 18.46 -3.55
C GLY A 50 10.96 18.71 -4.17
N LEU A 51 9.94 17.94 -3.78
CA LEU A 51 8.59 18.01 -4.32
C LEU A 51 7.59 18.52 -3.29
N ALA A 52 6.62 19.31 -3.75
CA ALA A 52 5.38 19.57 -3.05
C ALA A 52 4.34 18.48 -3.37
N LEU A 53 3.39 18.27 -2.45
CA LEU A 53 2.30 17.30 -2.62
C LEU A 53 1.48 17.55 -3.91
N ALA A 54 1.22 18.81 -4.27
CA ALA A 54 0.51 19.21 -5.48
C ALA A 54 1.27 18.93 -6.80
N GLN A 55 2.53 18.49 -6.72
CA GLN A 55 3.32 18.11 -7.89
C GLN A 55 3.26 16.60 -8.18
N LEU A 56 2.50 15.85 -7.39
CA LEU A 56 2.22 14.44 -7.62
C LEU A 56 1.11 14.28 -8.68
N ASP A 57 1.11 13.13 -9.35
CA ASP A 57 0.12 12.80 -10.36
C ASP A 57 -1.03 11.95 -9.77
N ALA A 58 -0.75 11.18 -8.70
CA ALA A 58 -1.74 10.36 -7.99
C ALA A 58 -1.28 9.98 -6.58
N LEU A 59 -2.24 9.57 -5.75
CA LEU A 59 -2.00 8.98 -4.44
C LEU A 59 -2.60 7.57 -4.40
N ALA A 60 -1.76 6.56 -4.19
CA ALA A 60 -2.19 5.19 -3.92
C ALA A 60 -2.26 4.91 -2.42
N PHE A 61 -3.17 4.05 -1.99
CA PHE A 61 -3.24 3.64 -0.59
C PHE A 61 -3.72 2.20 -0.43
N GLY A 62 -3.25 1.54 0.63
CA GLY A 62 -3.78 0.24 1.06
C GLY A 62 -5.22 0.36 1.55
N ARG A 63 -6.17 -0.17 0.78
CA ARG A 63 -7.60 -0.21 1.15
C ARG A 63 -7.97 -1.39 2.07
N GLY A 64 -6.99 -2.21 2.44
CA GLY A 64 -7.20 -3.47 3.14
C GLY A 64 -7.40 -4.66 2.19
N PRO A 65 -7.76 -5.84 2.71
CA PRO A 65 -8.08 -6.11 4.13
C PRO A 65 -6.85 -6.03 5.05
N GLY A 66 -7.10 -5.94 6.37
CA GLY A 66 -6.05 -5.81 7.38
C GLY A 66 -6.60 -5.31 8.71
N SER A 67 -5.73 -4.72 9.54
CA SER A 67 -6.08 -4.10 10.82
C SER A 67 -7.17 -3.03 10.67
N PHE A 68 -8.25 -3.17 11.45
CA PHE A 68 -9.38 -2.24 11.46
C PHE A 68 -8.97 -0.77 11.65
N THR A 69 -8.03 -0.53 12.57
CA THR A 69 -7.50 0.81 12.85
C THR A 69 -6.55 1.25 11.75
N GLY A 70 -5.69 0.34 11.27
CA GLY A 70 -4.72 0.60 10.22
C GLY A 70 -5.37 1.08 8.92
N VAL A 71 -6.32 0.31 8.39
CA VAL A 71 -7.06 0.65 7.17
C VAL A 71 -7.72 2.03 7.25
N ARG A 72 -8.27 2.40 8.42
CA ARG A 72 -8.88 3.73 8.64
C ARG A 72 -7.85 4.86 8.67
N ILE A 73 -6.67 4.62 9.24
CA ILE A 73 -5.57 5.59 9.21
C ILE A 73 -5.12 5.82 7.76
N ALA A 74 -4.84 4.76 7.01
CA ALA A 74 -4.44 4.87 5.59
C ALA A 74 -5.50 5.64 4.78
N THR A 75 -6.78 5.28 4.93
CA THR A 75 -7.89 5.93 4.22
C THR A 75 -8.02 7.41 4.59
N ALA A 76 -7.99 7.75 5.89
CA ALA A 76 -8.16 9.14 6.33
C ALA A 76 -7.00 10.04 5.88
N VAL A 77 -5.77 9.53 5.96
CA VAL A 77 -4.58 10.28 5.49
C VAL A 77 -4.60 10.41 3.97
N ALA A 78 -4.92 9.35 3.22
CA ALA A 78 -5.07 9.40 1.78
C ALA A 78 -6.09 10.47 1.36
N GLN A 79 -7.26 10.49 1.99
CA GLN A 79 -8.31 11.47 1.72
C GLN A 79 -7.87 12.89 2.04
N GLY A 80 -7.25 13.11 3.22
CA GLY A 80 -6.77 14.44 3.61
C GLY A 80 -5.72 15.00 2.66
N LEU A 81 -4.72 14.19 2.30
CA LEU A 81 -3.67 14.59 1.36
C LEU A 81 -4.21 14.82 -0.05
N ALA A 82 -5.03 13.90 -0.55
CA ALA A 82 -5.58 14.00 -1.90
C ALA A 82 -6.52 15.20 -2.04
N MET A 83 -7.36 15.48 -1.04
CA MET A 83 -8.23 16.66 -1.04
C MET A 83 -7.42 17.97 -0.99
N ALA A 84 -6.33 18.01 -0.23
CA ALA A 84 -5.48 19.20 -0.12
C ALA A 84 -4.73 19.54 -1.42
N ALA A 85 -4.46 18.54 -2.25
CA ALA A 85 -3.66 18.66 -3.48
C ALA A 85 -4.42 18.36 -4.77
N ASP A 86 -5.75 18.15 -4.69
CA ASP A 86 -6.63 17.75 -5.80
C ASP A 86 -6.11 16.53 -6.58
N LEU A 87 -5.66 15.51 -5.86
CA LEU A 87 -5.05 14.31 -6.44
C LEU A 87 -6.09 13.19 -6.68
N PRO A 88 -6.01 12.47 -7.81
CA PRO A 88 -6.74 11.22 -7.96
C PRO A 88 -6.20 10.17 -6.98
N VAL A 89 -7.11 9.37 -6.43
CA VAL A 89 -6.79 8.34 -5.44
C VAL A 89 -6.95 6.94 -6.03
N VAL A 90 -5.94 6.09 -5.82
CA VAL A 90 -5.90 4.70 -6.29
C VAL A 90 -5.95 3.74 -5.09
N PRO A 91 -7.09 3.10 -4.81
CA PRO A 91 -7.16 2.09 -3.76
C PRO A 91 -6.51 0.78 -4.20
N VAL A 92 -5.60 0.26 -3.39
CA VAL A 92 -4.86 -0.99 -3.65
C VAL A 92 -5.19 -2.03 -2.58
N SER A 93 -5.51 -3.25 -3.01
CA SER A 93 -5.73 -4.37 -2.10
C SER A 93 -4.42 -4.77 -1.39
N SER A 94 -4.48 -4.95 -0.07
CA SER A 94 -3.34 -5.43 0.71
C SER A 94 -2.94 -6.87 0.32
N LEU A 95 -3.91 -7.71 -0.05
CA LEU A 95 -3.65 -9.08 -0.54
C LEU A 95 -2.96 -9.07 -1.91
N LEU A 96 -3.39 -8.20 -2.84
CA LEU A 96 -2.70 -8.02 -4.12
C LEU A 96 -1.29 -7.46 -3.94
N ALA A 97 -1.11 -6.48 -3.05
CA ALA A 97 0.21 -5.92 -2.75
C ALA A 97 1.16 -7.00 -2.18
N LEU A 98 0.66 -7.82 -1.25
CA LEU A 98 1.40 -8.96 -0.71
C LEU A 98 1.77 -9.95 -1.81
N ALA A 99 0.80 -10.31 -2.68
CA ALA A 99 1.02 -11.23 -3.77
C ALA A 99 2.05 -10.71 -4.79
N GLN A 100 1.98 -9.43 -5.17
CA GLN A 100 2.94 -8.77 -6.06
C GLN A 100 4.36 -8.83 -5.48
N GLY A 101 4.50 -8.51 -4.19
CA GLY A 101 5.79 -8.58 -3.50
C GLY A 101 6.35 -10.01 -3.43
N ALA A 102 5.50 -11.02 -3.21
CA ALA A 102 5.92 -12.42 -3.16
C ALA A 102 6.30 -12.97 -4.54
N ALA A 103 5.48 -12.69 -5.56
CA ALA A 103 5.70 -13.15 -6.93
C ALA A 103 7.01 -12.61 -7.52
N GLY A 104 7.34 -11.34 -7.25
CA GLY A 104 8.60 -10.74 -7.65
C GLY A 104 9.82 -11.33 -6.93
N ARG A 105 9.73 -11.49 -5.60
CA ARG A 105 10.85 -12.00 -4.78
C ARG A 105 11.19 -13.47 -5.02
N HIS A 106 10.18 -14.29 -5.28
CA HIS A 106 10.35 -15.74 -5.42
C HIS A 106 10.25 -16.23 -6.86
N ALA A 107 10.05 -15.33 -7.83
CA ALA A 107 9.87 -15.65 -9.25
C ALA A 107 8.79 -16.73 -9.49
N VAL A 108 7.68 -16.67 -8.73
CA VAL A 108 6.56 -17.60 -8.85
C VAL A 108 5.42 -17.01 -9.68
N GLN A 109 4.75 -17.85 -10.45
CA GLN A 109 3.62 -17.43 -11.28
C GLN A 109 2.30 -17.39 -10.50
N ARG A 110 2.10 -18.26 -9.52
CA ARG A 110 0.86 -18.31 -8.72
C ARG A 110 1.14 -18.08 -7.26
N VAL A 111 0.32 -17.25 -6.64
CA VAL A 111 0.42 -16.90 -5.22
C VAL A 111 -0.96 -16.98 -4.59
N LEU A 112 -1.07 -17.67 -3.45
CA LEU A 112 -2.22 -17.52 -2.57
C LEU A 112 -1.81 -16.50 -1.48
N ALA A 113 -2.30 -15.27 -1.59
CA ALA A 113 -2.10 -14.28 -0.55
C ALA A 113 -3.05 -14.57 0.61
N VAL A 114 -2.52 -14.53 1.84
CA VAL A 114 -3.27 -14.82 3.06
C VAL A 114 -2.85 -13.83 4.14
N LEU A 115 -3.83 -13.25 4.84
CA LEU A 115 -3.65 -12.41 6.02
C LEU A 115 -4.52 -12.95 7.16
N ASP A 116 -4.04 -12.81 8.40
CA ASP A 116 -4.81 -13.17 9.60
C ASP A 116 -5.97 -12.19 9.80
N ALA A 117 -7.21 -12.68 9.72
CA ALA A 117 -8.42 -11.87 9.92
C ALA A 117 -8.83 -11.77 11.41
N ARG A 118 -8.07 -12.40 12.31
CA ARG A 118 -8.43 -12.66 13.71
C ARG A 118 -9.61 -13.62 13.81
N MET A 119 -10.03 -13.92 15.05
CA MET A 119 -11.21 -14.76 15.33
C MET A 119 -11.22 -16.12 14.61
N GLN A 120 -10.04 -16.69 14.38
CA GLN A 120 -9.84 -17.95 13.64
C GLN A 120 -10.26 -17.90 12.16
N GLU A 121 -10.32 -16.71 11.58
CA GLU A 121 -10.60 -16.48 10.16
C GLU A 121 -9.35 -15.99 9.42
N LEU A 122 -9.36 -16.14 8.10
CA LEU A 122 -8.31 -15.70 7.19
C LEU A 122 -8.88 -14.85 6.08
N TYR A 123 -8.24 -13.72 5.80
CA TYR A 123 -8.42 -13.05 4.51
C TYR A 123 -7.54 -13.73 3.47
N TRP A 124 -8.09 -14.06 2.31
CA TRP A 124 -7.28 -14.70 1.26
C TRP A 124 -7.72 -14.32 -0.16
N LEU A 125 -6.74 -14.40 -1.07
CA LEU A 125 -6.93 -14.11 -2.49
C LEU A 125 -5.97 -14.98 -3.33
N PRO A 126 -6.48 -15.82 -4.24
CA PRO A 126 -5.65 -16.49 -5.22
C PRO A 126 -5.27 -15.49 -6.33
N CYS A 127 -4.00 -15.47 -6.70
CA CYS A 127 -3.45 -14.54 -7.66
C CYS A 127 -2.54 -15.23 -8.67
N GLU A 128 -2.42 -14.64 -9.85
CA GLU A 128 -1.50 -15.08 -10.91
C GLU A 128 -0.70 -13.89 -11.45
N ARG A 129 0.58 -14.10 -11.68
CA ARG A 129 1.48 -13.13 -12.31
C ARG A 129 1.40 -13.31 -13.82
N ASP A 130 1.08 -12.23 -14.51
CA ASP A 130 1.04 -12.18 -15.98
C ASP A 130 2.44 -12.05 -16.60
N ASP A 131 2.50 -12.08 -17.93
CA ASP A 131 3.74 -11.99 -18.70
C ASP A 131 4.42 -10.61 -18.59
N ALA A 132 3.66 -9.57 -18.22
CA ALA A 132 4.20 -8.24 -17.91
C ALA A 132 4.77 -8.17 -16.49
N GLY A 133 4.64 -9.25 -15.72
CA GLY A 133 5.14 -9.37 -14.36
C GLY A 133 4.23 -8.76 -13.30
N LEU A 134 3.00 -8.38 -13.67
CA LEU A 134 1.99 -7.83 -12.77
C LEU A 134 1.10 -8.95 -12.23
N VAL A 135 0.72 -8.83 -10.96
CA VAL A 135 -0.14 -9.80 -10.31
C VAL A 135 -1.61 -9.41 -10.47
N GLN A 136 -2.39 -10.36 -10.98
CA GLN A 136 -3.83 -10.26 -11.16
C GLN A 136 -4.55 -11.18 -10.17
N ALA A 137 -5.71 -10.75 -9.71
CA ALA A 137 -6.60 -11.58 -8.90
C ALA A 137 -7.27 -12.67 -9.76
N LEU A 138 -7.31 -13.90 -9.27
CA LEU A 138 -8.06 -15.01 -9.88
C LEU A 138 -9.49 -15.16 -9.32
N GLY A 139 -10.01 -14.11 -8.70
CA GLY A 139 -11.32 -14.09 -8.08
C GLY A 139 -11.48 -12.90 -7.14
N GLU A 140 -12.48 -12.98 -6.26
CA GLU A 140 -12.72 -11.97 -5.22
C GLU A 140 -11.95 -12.29 -3.93
N GLU A 141 -11.68 -11.26 -3.15
CA GLU A 141 -11.13 -11.39 -1.79
C GLU A 141 -12.15 -12.10 -0.91
N ARG A 142 -11.70 -13.08 -0.12
CA ARG A 142 -12.58 -13.87 0.75
C ARG A 142 -12.13 -13.81 2.20
N VAL A 143 -13.08 -14.04 3.11
CA VAL A 143 -12.87 -14.32 4.53
C VAL A 143 -13.48 -15.67 4.86
N SER A 144 -12.77 -16.52 5.60
CA SER A 144 -13.21 -17.86 6.00
C SER A 144 -12.48 -18.37 7.21
#